data_AF-A0A5D6XXD1-F1
#
_entry.id   AF-A0A5D6XXD1-F1
#
_cell.length_a   1.000
_cell.length_b   1.000
_cell.length_c   1.000
_cell.angle_alpha   90.00
_cell.angle_beta   90.00
_cell.angle_gamma   90.00
#
_symmetry.space_group_name_H-M   'P 1'
#
loop_
_entity.id
_entity.type
_entity.pdbx_description
1 polymer ?
#
loop_
_entity_poly.entity_id
_entity_poly.type
_entity_poly.pdbx_seq_one_letter_code
_entity_poly.pdbx_strand_id
1 'polypeptide(L)'
;MRERSLAGKALSLLPFAAVAAWSGNAALTRLRHDRRGAGPEQLEFVVGSMDDTIMETLETGDVVLFSRKLTALQPLAALYTWVARQRYDPRFDHCGWLYVDKLGRKFVVEETLAKVQCRPFSARILMSESSEIAVLPLKVERTKEFEDAAFRFVSENVDRPSRVSLRHVAAALIDPRGQLGLVAPPSSDDAPLFPSAAFVVEAYEALGLVDKSALTAADAPAPIVTAATVTPRTLIARNKVQFRRETHATFDPLIPIRLY
;
A
#
# COMPACT_ATOMS: atom_id res chain seq x y z
N MET A 1 34.09 -20.81 -32.02
CA MET A 1 33.46 -19.77 -31.17
C MET A 1 33.35 -18.49 -31.99
N ARG A 2 32.14 -18.04 -32.36
CA ARG A 2 31.96 -16.75 -33.07
C ARG A 2 32.06 -15.61 -32.06
N GLU A 3 33.06 -14.74 -32.21
CA GLU A 3 33.13 -13.49 -31.45
C GLU A 3 31.88 -12.65 -31.72
N ARG A 4 31.12 -12.34 -30.68
CA ARG A 4 30.01 -11.39 -30.79
C ARG A 4 30.60 -10.01 -31.07
N SER A 5 30.23 -9.43 -32.23
CA SER A 5 30.54 -8.06 -32.64
C SER A 5 30.27 -7.06 -31.50
N LEU A 6 31.06 -5.99 -31.42
CA LEU A 6 30.87 -4.88 -30.47
C LEU A 6 29.42 -4.34 -30.48
N ALA A 7 28.77 -4.32 -31.65
CA ALA A 7 27.36 -3.97 -31.79
C ALA A 7 26.42 -4.96 -31.10
N GLY A 8 26.73 -6.26 -31.16
CA GLY A 8 25.97 -7.32 -30.45
C GLY A 8 26.15 -7.24 -28.93
N LYS A 9 27.33 -6.84 -28.46
CA LYS A 9 27.58 -6.57 -27.03
C LYS A 9 26.82 -5.32 -26.57
N ALA A 10 26.83 -4.24 -27.37
CA ALA A 10 26.08 -3.01 -27.08
C ALA A 10 24.56 -3.25 -27.03
N LEU A 11 24.00 -4.00 -28.00
CA LEU A 11 22.57 -4.36 -28.01
C LEU A 11 22.17 -5.17 -26.77
N SER A 12 23.04 -6.06 -26.26
CA SER A 12 22.76 -6.84 -25.05
C SER A 12 22.73 -6.00 -23.76
N LEU A 13 23.31 -4.79 -23.77
CA LEU A 13 23.32 -3.87 -22.64
C LEU A 13 22.14 -2.91 -22.61
N LEU A 14 21.41 -2.73 -23.73
CA LEU A 14 20.29 -1.80 -23.82
C LEU A 14 19.20 -2.03 -22.75
N PRO A 15 18.78 -3.28 -22.42
CA PRO A 15 17.79 -3.49 -21.36
C PRO A 15 18.29 -3.03 -19.99
N PHE A 16 19.56 -3.27 -19.67
CA PHE A 16 20.17 -2.85 -18.40
C PHE A 16 20.32 -1.33 -18.32
N ALA A 17 20.74 -0.69 -19.42
CA ALA A 17 20.81 0.77 -19.52
C ALA A 17 19.43 1.40 -19.37
N ALA A 18 18.37 0.82 -19.96
CA ALA A 18 17.00 1.28 -19.81
C ALA A 18 16.49 1.16 -18.36
N VAL A 19 16.74 0.02 -17.70
CA VAL A 19 16.37 -0.18 -16.29
C VAL A 19 17.12 0.77 -15.37
N ALA A 20 18.42 1.00 -15.62
CA ALA A 20 19.22 1.96 -14.86
C ALA A 20 18.73 3.39 -15.06
N ALA A 21 18.45 3.81 -16.30
CA ALA A 21 17.91 5.14 -16.61
C ALA A 21 16.54 5.36 -15.94
N TRP A 22 15.64 4.37 -15.99
CA TRP A 22 14.34 4.46 -15.31
C TRP A 22 14.50 4.51 -13.79
N SER A 23 15.33 3.64 -13.22
CA SER A 23 15.62 3.65 -11.78
C SER A 23 16.17 5.00 -11.32
N GLY A 24 17.09 5.58 -12.11
CA GLY A 24 17.66 6.91 -11.88
C GLY A 24 16.61 8.00 -11.96
N ASN A 25 15.74 7.97 -12.99
CA ASN A 25 14.64 8.93 -13.12
C ASN A 25 13.65 8.84 -11.94
N ALA A 26 13.23 7.64 -11.57
CA ALA A 26 12.33 7.42 -10.44
C ALA A 26 12.95 7.89 -9.11
N ALA A 27 14.24 7.63 -8.89
CA ALA A 27 14.96 8.11 -7.72
C ALA A 27 15.09 9.64 -7.71
N LEU A 28 15.38 10.26 -8.86
CA LEU A 28 15.48 11.70 -9.00
C LEU A 28 14.13 12.40 -8.76
N THR A 29 13.03 11.86 -9.29
CA THR A 29 11.68 12.36 -9.04
C THR A 29 11.37 12.33 -7.54
N ARG A 30 11.67 11.21 -6.85
CA ARG A 30 11.53 11.11 -5.38
C ARG A 30 12.38 12.12 -4.63
N LEU A 31 13.65 12.29 -4.99
CA LEU A 31 14.54 13.26 -4.35
C LEU A 31 14.06 14.71 -4.55
N ARG A 32 13.50 15.04 -5.72
CA ARG A 32 12.89 16.36 -5.99
C ARG A 32 11.66 16.58 -5.11
N HIS A 33 10.88 15.53 -4.92
CA HIS A 33 9.72 15.51 -4.04
C HIS A 33 10.12 15.69 -2.57
N ASP A 34 11.08 14.90 -2.07
CA ASP A 34 11.58 15.03 -0.69
C ASP A 34 12.15 16.44 -0.42
N ARG A 35 12.85 17.04 -1.38
CA ARG A 35 13.34 18.42 -1.28
C ARG A 35 12.23 19.47 -1.26
N ARG A 36 11.12 19.24 -1.98
CA ARG A 36 9.94 20.11 -1.92
C ARG A 36 9.14 19.94 -0.63
N GLY A 37 9.12 18.73 -0.05
CA GLY A 37 8.46 18.45 1.23
C GLY A 37 9.26 18.83 2.48
N ALA A 38 10.54 19.21 2.34
CA ALA A 38 11.43 19.56 3.45
C ALA A 38 11.69 21.06 3.62
N GLY A 39 11.10 21.92 2.79
CA GLY A 39 11.19 23.38 2.89
C GLY A 39 10.06 23.99 3.73
N PRO A 40 10.19 25.26 4.17
CA PRO A 40 9.14 26.00 4.87
C PRO A 40 7.89 26.28 4.00
N GLU A 41 8.00 26.11 2.68
CA GLU A 41 6.84 25.95 1.79
C GLU A 41 6.32 24.52 1.94
N GLN A 42 5.51 24.29 2.97
CA GLN A 42 4.81 23.03 3.12
C GLN A 42 3.93 22.82 1.88
N LEU A 43 3.98 21.59 1.35
CA LEU A 43 2.97 21.02 0.47
C LEU A 43 1.65 20.95 1.26
N GLU A 44 1.06 22.12 1.49
CA GLU A 44 -0.14 22.35 2.27
C GLU A 44 -1.33 22.32 1.31
N PHE A 45 -2.40 21.65 1.71
CA PHE A 45 -3.63 21.69 0.92
C PHE A 45 -4.12 23.14 0.87
N VAL A 46 -4.71 23.55 -0.25
CA VAL A 46 -5.25 24.90 -0.36
C VAL A 46 -6.38 25.04 0.67
N VAL A 47 -6.21 25.97 1.59
CA VAL A 47 -7.18 26.25 2.67
C VAL A 47 -8.57 26.48 2.07
N GLY A 48 -9.56 25.73 2.55
CA GLY A 48 -10.95 25.78 2.04
C GLY A 48 -11.25 24.91 0.82
N SER A 49 -10.29 24.09 0.35
CA SER A 49 -10.57 23.05 -0.64
C SER A 49 -11.27 21.84 -0.01
N MET A 50 -11.97 21.02 -0.81
CA MET A 50 -12.54 19.76 -0.32
C MET A 50 -11.47 18.84 0.30
N ASP A 51 -10.24 18.89 -0.21
CA ASP A 51 -9.13 18.09 0.31
C ASP A 51 -8.67 18.57 1.69
N ASP A 52 -8.81 19.86 1.99
CA ASP A 52 -8.54 20.45 3.32
C ASP A 52 -9.59 19.96 4.34
N THR A 53 -10.87 19.98 3.97
CA THR A 53 -11.94 19.40 4.81
C THR A 53 -11.73 17.90 5.05
N ILE A 54 -11.34 17.15 4.01
CA ILE A 54 -11.00 15.73 4.17
C ILE A 54 -9.85 15.61 5.17
N MET A 55 -8.78 16.38 4.98
CA MET A 55 -7.61 16.39 5.86
C MET A 55 -8.00 16.61 7.30
N GLU A 56 -8.91 17.52 7.62
CA GLU A 56 -9.40 17.78 8.98
C GLU A 56 -10.13 16.56 9.59
N THR A 57 -10.93 15.85 8.80
CA THR A 57 -11.75 14.70 9.25
C THR A 57 -10.99 13.38 9.37
N LEU A 58 -9.74 13.31 8.92
CA LEU A 58 -8.95 12.08 8.98
C LEU A 58 -8.60 11.68 10.41
N GLU A 59 -8.79 10.41 10.74
CA GLU A 59 -8.55 9.89 12.08
C GLU A 59 -7.70 8.60 12.07
N THR A 60 -7.14 8.23 13.23
CA THR A 60 -6.36 6.99 13.36
C THR A 60 -7.20 5.78 12.95
N GLY A 61 -6.66 4.92 12.10
CA GLY A 61 -7.35 3.72 11.60
C GLY A 61 -8.07 3.89 10.26
N ASP A 62 -8.22 5.08 9.71
CA ASP A 62 -8.72 5.23 8.33
C ASP A 62 -7.76 4.60 7.32
N VAL A 63 -8.25 4.14 6.17
CA VAL A 63 -7.39 3.55 5.12
C VAL A 63 -7.26 4.49 3.95
N VAL A 64 -6.03 4.77 3.51
CA VAL A 64 -5.75 5.47 2.26
C VAL A 64 -5.43 4.46 1.17
N LEU A 65 -6.07 4.60 0.03
CA LEU A 65 -6.00 3.72 -1.13
C LEU A 65 -5.38 4.47 -2.31
N PHE A 66 -4.51 3.79 -3.05
CA PHE A 66 -3.80 4.38 -4.19
C PHE A 66 -3.92 3.49 -5.43
N SER A 67 -4.22 4.13 -6.55
CA SER A 67 -3.98 3.59 -7.89
C SER A 67 -2.70 4.24 -8.42
N ARG A 68 -1.57 3.52 -8.38
CA ARG A 68 -0.25 4.11 -8.65
C ARG A 68 0.09 4.10 -10.14
N LYS A 69 0.67 5.16 -10.69
CA LYS A 69 1.14 5.13 -12.08
C LYS A 69 2.39 4.24 -12.18
N LEU A 70 2.40 3.27 -13.09
CA LEU A 70 3.54 2.36 -13.24
C LEU A 70 4.84 3.11 -13.56
N THR A 71 4.76 4.17 -14.36
CA THR A 71 5.90 5.03 -14.73
C THR A 71 6.52 5.78 -13.55
N ALA A 72 5.74 6.06 -12.50
CA ALA A 72 6.18 6.73 -11.28
C ALA A 72 6.89 5.78 -10.28
N LEU A 73 6.82 4.47 -10.54
CA LEU A 73 7.39 3.44 -9.66
C LEU A 73 8.82 3.09 -10.08
N GLN A 74 9.61 2.60 -9.11
CA GLN A 74 10.87 1.92 -9.44
C GLN A 74 10.58 0.70 -10.32
N PRO A 75 11.47 0.27 -11.23
CA PRO A 75 11.15 -0.77 -12.20
C PRO A 75 10.63 -2.07 -11.60
N LEU A 76 11.25 -2.56 -10.51
CA LEU A 76 10.77 -3.75 -9.80
C LEU A 76 9.37 -3.54 -9.22
N ALA A 77 9.10 -2.33 -8.73
CA ALA A 77 7.79 -1.97 -8.20
C ALA A 77 6.73 -1.86 -9.28
N ALA A 78 7.07 -1.23 -10.40
CA ALA A 78 6.22 -1.18 -11.58
C ALA A 78 5.88 -2.58 -12.08
N LEU A 79 6.88 -3.47 -12.13
CA LEU A 79 6.72 -4.84 -12.59
C LEU A 79 5.79 -5.65 -11.69
N TYR A 80 6.03 -5.62 -10.38
CA TYR A 80 5.16 -6.27 -9.41
C TYR A 80 3.71 -5.73 -9.47
N THR A 81 3.54 -4.41 -9.51
CA THR A 81 2.22 -3.78 -9.61
C THR A 81 1.52 -4.14 -10.93
N TRP A 82 2.24 -4.21 -12.04
CA TRP A 82 1.70 -4.64 -13.33
C TRP A 82 1.18 -6.08 -13.27
N VAL A 83 1.97 -7.01 -12.73
CA VAL A 83 1.56 -8.40 -12.56
C VAL A 83 0.33 -8.52 -11.67
N ALA A 84 0.33 -7.83 -10.52
CA ALA A 84 -0.80 -7.83 -9.60
C ALA A 84 -2.09 -7.30 -10.29
N ARG A 85 -1.98 -6.27 -11.13
CA ARG A 85 -3.10 -5.76 -11.93
C ARG A 85 -3.62 -6.76 -12.95
N GLN A 86 -2.73 -7.44 -13.68
CA GLN A 86 -3.14 -8.47 -14.64
C GLN A 86 -3.87 -9.64 -13.98
N ARG A 87 -3.52 -9.99 -12.74
CA ARG A 87 -4.09 -11.14 -12.03
C ARG A 87 -5.39 -10.83 -11.29
N TYR A 88 -5.49 -9.67 -10.67
CA TYR A 88 -6.58 -9.36 -9.73
C TYR A 88 -7.52 -8.24 -10.18
N ASP A 89 -7.18 -7.54 -11.26
CA ASP A 89 -7.88 -6.36 -11.77
C ASP A 89 -8.36 -5.41 -10.64
N PRO A 90 -7.47 -4.97 -9.72
CA PRO A 90 -7.88 -4.16 -8.60
C PRO A 90 -7.98 -2.68 -9.00
N ARG A 91 -9.03 -1.99 -8.56
CA ARG A 91 -9.15 -0.51 -8.70
C ARG A 91 -7.98 0.21 -8.03
N PHE A 92 -7.59 -0.26 -6.84
CA PHE A 92 -6.46 0.25 -6.07
C PHE A 92 -5.43 -0.85 -5.87
N ASP A 93 -4.16 -0.57 -6.17
CA ASP A 93 -3.05 -1.55 -6.11
C ASP A 93 -2.15 -1.37 -4.88
N HIS A 94 -2.49 -0.41 -4.01
CA HIS A 94 -1.76 -0.13 -2.79
C HIS A 94 -2.63 0.55 -1.76
N CYS A 95 -2.25 0.43 -0.49
CA CYS A 95 -2.94 1.06 0.61
C CYS A 95 -1.99 1.30 1.79
N GLY A 96 -2.39 2.21 2.67
CA GLY A 96 -1.83 2.40 4.00
C GLY A 96 -2.95 2.74 4.97
N TRP A 97 -2.68 2.70 6.26
CA TRP A 97 -3.63 3.20 7.27
C TRP A 97 -3.14 4.52 7.84
N LEU A 98 -4.06 5.32 8.35
CA LEU A 98 -3.77 6.60 8.95
C LEU A 98 -3.43 6.45 10.42
N TYR A 99 -2.37 7.12 10.81
CA TYR A 99 -1.97 7.31 12.19
C TYR A 99 -1.99 8.80 12.50
N VAL A 100 -2.73 9.21 13.53
CA VAL A 100 -2.72 10.57 14.05
C VAL A 100 -1.93 10.57 15.34
N ASP A 101 -0.89 11.38 15.42
CA ASP A 101 -0.09 11.46 16.63
C ASP A 101 -0.74 12.32 17.72
N LYS A 102 -0.11 12.36 18.90
CA LYS A 102 -0.60 13.16 20.04
C LYS A 102 -0.67 14.67 19.78
N LEU A 103 -0.04 15.15 18.71
CA LEU A 103 -0.07 16.55 18.28
C LEU A 103 -1.10 16.79 17.15
N GLY A 104 -1.90 15.78 16.78
CA GLY A 104 -2.87 15.86 15.70
C GLY A 104 -2.26 15.76 14.30
N ARG A 105 -0.96 15.47 14.18
CA ARG A 105 -0.29 15.34 12.88
C ARG A 105 -0.64 14.00 12.26
N LYS A 106 -0.96 14.03 10.97
CA LYS A 106 -1.52 12.88 10.25
C LYS A 106 -0.47 12.22 9.38
N PHE A 107 -0.35 10.90 9.48
CA PHE A 107 0.64 10.10 8.78
C PHE A 107 -0.03 8.94 8.06
N VAL A 108 0.48 8.62 6.87
CA VAL A 108 0.21 7.36 6.19
C VAL A 108 1.27 6.35 6.62
N VAL A 109 0.84 5.25 7.23
CA VAL A 109 1.68 4.12 7.59
C VAL A 109 1.41 2.98 6.62
N GLU A 110 2.43 2.60 5.85
CA GLU A 110 2.26 1.63 4.76
C GLU A 110 3.50 0.75 4.60
N GLU A 111 3.29 -0.50 4.20
CA GLU A 111 4.37 -1.38 3.78
C GLU A 111 4.68 -1.19 2.29
N THR A 112 5.82 -0.57 1.99
CA THR A 112 6.32 -0.43 0.63
C THR A 112 7.08 -1.69 0.20
N LEU A 113 7.61 -1.72 -1.04
CA LEU A 113 8.47 -2.84 -1.47
C LEU A 113 9.86 -2.88 -0.81
N ALA A 114 10.26 -1.80 -0.15
CA ALA A 114 11.55 -1.76 0.55
C ALA A 114 11.36 -2.03 2.05
N LYS A 115 10.46 -1.27 2.68
CA LYS A 115 10.21 -1.30 4.12
C LYS A 115 8.86 -0.72 4.48
N VAL A 116 8.46 -0.91 5.73
CA VAL A 116 7.37 -0.14 6.36
C VAL A 116 7.82 1.31 6.52
N GLN A 117 6.98 2.23 6.07
CA GLN A 117 7.23 3.67 6.16
C GLN A 117 6.08 4.36 6.89
N CYS A 118 6.40 5.41 7.64
CA CYS A 118 5.46 6.36 8.20
C CYS A 118 5.78 7.73 7.59
N ARG A 119 4.85 8.28 6.79
CA ARG A 119 5.06 9.52 6.03
C ARG A 119 3.96 10.53 6.33
N PRO A 120 4.25 11.84 6.41
CA PRO A 120 3.20 12.84 6.57
C PRO A 120 2.15 12.69 5.48
N PHE A 121 0.87 12.79 5.83
CA PHE A 121 -0.24 12.54 4.93
C PHE A 121 -0.17 13.44 3.69
N SER A 122 -0.09 14.76 3.87
CA SER A 122 -0.02 15.73 2.77
C SER A 122 1.11 15.43 1.79
N ALA A 123 2.32 15.25 2.34
CA ALA A 123 3.51 14.86 1.61
C ALA A 123 3.27 13.57 0.80
N ARG A 124 2.69 12.55 1.43
CA ARG A 124 2.43 11.26 0.77
C ARG A 124 1.42 11.37 -0.37
N ILE A 125 0.36 12.14 -0.18
CA ILE A 125 -0.71 12.35 -1.18
C ILE A 125 -0.14 13.11 -2.38
N LEU A 126 0.48 14.26 -2.16
CA LEU A 126 0.94 15.17 -3.21
C LEU A 126 2.11 14.59 -4.02
N MET A 127 2.92 13.73 -3.41
CA MET A 127 4.09 13.11 -4.05
C MET A 127 3.81 11.68 -4.54
N SER A 128 2.55 11.21 -4.46
CA SER A 128 2.19 9.84 -4.84
C SER A 128 2.28 9.57 -6.34
N GLU A 129 2.09 10.60 -7.16
CA GLU A 129 1.84 10.53 -8.61
C GLU A 129 0.75 9.49 -8.97
N SER A 130 -0.16 9.19 -8.04
CA SER A 130 -1.25 8.25 -8.25
C SER A 130 -2.25 8.79 -9.28
N SER A 131 -2.84 7.90 -10.07
CA SER A 131 -3.96 8.24 -10.96
C SER A 131 -5.26 8.43 -10.19
N GLU A 132 -5.39 7.75 -9.05
CA GLU A 132 -6.54 7.86 -8.16
C GLU A 132 -6.07 7.66 -6.71
N ILE A 133 -6.62 8.46 -5.81
CA ILE A 133 -6.42 8.35 -4.37
C ILE A 133 -7.79 8.43 -3.70
N ALA A 134 -8.03 7.57 -2.72
CA ALA A 134 -9.26 7.61 -1.94
C ALA A 134 -9.00 7.24 -0.48
N VAL A 135 -9.87 7.71 0.40
CA VAL A 135 -9.88 7.36 1.82
C VAL A 135 -11.10 6.51 2.11
N LEU A 136 -10.92 5.47 2.90
CA LEU A 136 -11.97 4.63 3.45
C LEU A 136 -12.01 4.91 4.96
N PRO A 137 -12.93 5.77 5.44
CA PRO A 137 -12.99 6.15 6.84
C PRO A 137 -13.44 4.97 7.71
N LEU A 138 -12.81 4.83 8.87
CA LEU A 138 -13.17 3.85 9.88
C LEU A 138 -14.00 4.53 10.97
N LYS A 139 -15.25 4.09 11.12
CA LYS A 139 -16.09 4.45 12.26
C LYS A 139 -15.77 3.50 13.40
N VAL A 140 -15.10 4.00 14.43
CA VAL A 140 -14.83 3.28 15.67
C VAL A 140 -14.64 4.26 16.82
N GLU A 141 -14.93 3.83 18.04
CA GLU A 141 -14.57 4.59 19.23
C GLU A 141 -13.06 4.53 19.45
N ARG A 142 -12.41 5.71 19.45
CA ARG A 142 -10.96 5.83 19.63
C ARG A 142 -10.64 6.10 21.09
N THR A 143 -10.60 5.02 21.86
CA THR A 143 -10.21 5.09 23.27
C THR A 143 -8.72 5.38 23.42
N LYS A 144 -8.28 5.69 24.65
CA LYS A 144 -6.86 5.87 24.93
C LYS A 144 -6.06 4.60 24.63
N GLU A 145 -6.62 3.43 24.94
CA GLU A 145 -6.00 2.13 24.68
C GLU A 145 -5.82 1.90 23.18
N PHE A 146 -6.79 2.34 22.36
CA PHE A 146 -6.71 2.29 20.90
C PHE A 146 -5.54 3.14 20.37
N GLU A 147 -5.43 4.39 20.83
CA GLU A 147 -4.34 5.29 20.41
C GLU A 147 -2.97 4.83 20.93
N ASP A 148 -2.89 4.31 22.15
CA ASP A 148 -1.65 3.74 22.71
C ASP A 148 -1.22 2.47 21.96
N ALA A 149 -2.18 1.64 21.52
CA ALA A 149 -1.92 0.49 20.66
C ALA A 149 -1.44 0.92 19.26
N ALA A 150 -2.05 1.95 18.68
CA ALA A 150 -1.63 2.53 17.40
C ALA A 150 -0.18 3.03 17.46
N PHE A 151 0.14 3.84 18.48
CA PHE A 151 1.50 4.36 18.70
C PHE A 151 2.51 3.22 18.83
N ARG A 152 2.19 2.20 19.65
CA ARG A 152 3.06 1.03 19.85
C ARG A 152 3.32 0.29 18.55
N PHE A 153 2.26 -0.04 17.81
CA PHE A 153 2.37 -0.74 16.54
C PHE A 153 3.24 0.02 15.54
N VAL A 154 3.06 1.34 15.42
CA VAL A 154 3.90 2.18 14.55
C VAL A 154 5.35 2.14 15.02
N SER A 155 5.62 2.33 16.31
CA SER A 155 6.98 2.37 16.86
C SER A 155 7.75 1.05 16.67
N GLU A 156 7.06 -0.09 16.71
CA GLU A 156 7.65 -1.42 16.59
C GLU A 156 7.85 -1.85 15.13
N ASN A 157 7.05 -1.31 14.20
CA ASN A 157 7.02 -1.81 12.82
C ASN A 157 7.64 -0.85 11.79
N VAL A 158 7.77 0.44 12.07
CA VAL A 158 8.46 1.36 11.15
C VAL A 158 9.89 0.87 10.91
N ASP A 159 10.33 0.98 9.66
CA ASP A 159 11.61 0.47 9.16
C ASP A 159 11.75 -1.06 9.07
N ARG A 160 10.72 -1.83 9.47
CA ARG A 160 10.68 -3.27 9.19
C ARG A 160 10.84 -3.52 7.67
N PRO A 161 11.77 -4.38 7.24
CA PRO A 161 11.94 -4.73 5.84
C PRO A 161 10.64 -5.26 5.22
N SER A 162 10.42 -4.94 3.95
CA SER A 162 9.25 -5.44 3.22
C SER A 162 9.26 -6.96 3.14
N ARG A 163 8.08 -7.54 3.25
CA ARG A 163 7.84 -8.96 3.04
C ARG A 163 7.73 -9.33 1.56
N VAL A 164 7.70 -8.35 0.65
CA VAL A 164 7.85 -8.65 -0.78
C VAL A 164 9.27 -9.16 -1.02
N SER A 165 9.40 -10.44 -1.37
CA SER A 165 10.66 -10.99 -1.86
C SER A 165 10.69 -11.02 -3.39
N LEU A 166 11.88 -10.84 -3.97
CA LEU A 166 12.12 -10.97 -5.42
C LEU A 166 11.62 -12.30 -6.00
N ARG A 167 11.60 -13.36 -5.19
CA ARG A 167 11.09 -14.68 -5.59
C ARG A 167 9.59 -14.65 -5.89
N HIS A 168 8.81 -13.91 -5.11
CA HIS A 168 7.37 -13.75 -5.35
C HIS A 168 7.10 -12.98 -6.65
N VAL A 169 7.89 -11.92 -6.89
CA VAL A 169 7.79 -11.15 -8.14
C VAL A 169 8.18 -12.03 -9.35
N ALA A 170 9.25 -12.81 -9.24
CA ALA A 170 9.71 -13.71 -10.29
C ALA A 170 8.68 -14.83 -10.61
N ALA A 171 8.12 -15.47 -9.59
CA ALA A 171 7.12 -16.52 -9.79
C ALA A 171 5.84 -15.97 -10.44
N ALA A 172 5.40 -14.78 -10.01
CA ALA A 172 4.23 -14.11 -10.57
C ALA A 172 4.47 -13.61 -12.02
N LEU A 173 5.72 -13.39 -12.45
CA LEU A 173 6.05 -13.06 -13.84
C LEU A 173 5.95 -14.23 -14.81
N ILE A 174 6.28 -15.43 -14.33
CA ILE A 174 6.22 -16.65 -15.14
C ILE A 174 4.77 -17.05 -15.37
N ASP A 175 3.89 -16.80 -14.38
CA ASP A 175 2.47 -17.08 -14.46
C ASP A 175 1.61 -15.88 -14.02
N PRO A 176 1.55 -14.80 -14.82
CA PRO A 176 0.88 -13.56 -14.44
C PRO A 176 -0.63 -13.70 -14.31
N ARG A 177 -1.22 -14.76 -14.88
CA ARG A 177 -2.67 -15.03 -14.81
C ARG A 177 -3.01 -16.23 -13.92
N GLY A 178 -2.02 -16.89 -13.30
CA GLY A 178 -2.24 -18.11 -12.53
C GLY A 178 -2.73 -19.31 -13.36
N GLN A 179 -2.54 -19.27 -14.68
CA GLN A 179 -3.04 -20.27 -15.64
C GLN A 179 -2.18 -21.54 -15.66
N LEU A 180 -0.91 -21.41 -15.28
CA LEU A 180 0.06 -22.52 -15.28
C LEU A 180 0.13 -23.23 -13.92
N GLY A 181 -0.59 -22.74 -12.90
CA GLY A 181 -0.58 -23.31 -11.56
C GLY A 181 0.78 -23.24 -10.86
N LEU A 182 1.70 -22.41 -11.38
CA LEU A 182 3.09 -22.31 -10.90
C LEU A 182 3.20 -21.53 -9.58
N VAL A 183 2.20 -20.72 -9.28
CA VAL A 183 2.06 -20.00 -8.01
C VAL A 183 0.89 -20.60 -7.26
N ALA A 184 1.19 -21.46 -6.29
CA ALA A 184 0.20 -22.00 -5.37
C ALA A 184 -0.61 -20.87 -4.72
N PRO A 185 -1.91 -21.08 -4.44
CA PRO A 185 -2.67 -20.10 -3.66
C PRO A 185 -1.95 -19.88 -2.32
N PRO A 186 -1.80 -18.61 -1.88
CA PRO A 186 -1.04 -18.31 -0.67
C PRO A 186 -1.68 -19.02 0.52
N SER A 187 -0.88 -19.84 1.20
CA SER A 187 -1.21 -20.43 2.50
C SER A 187 -1.06 -19.38 3.61
N SER A 188 -1.52 -19.70 4.83
CA SER A 188 -1.46 -18.77 5.97
C SER A 188 -0.04 -18.35 6.37
N ASP A 189 0.97 -19.13 6.00
CA ASP A 189 2.40 -18.87 6.27
C ASP A 189 3.16 -18.26 5.07
N ASP A 190 2.51 -18.13 3.90
CA ASP A 190 3.16 -17.55 2.73
C ASP A 190 3.26 -16.02 2.84
N ALA A 191 4.28 -15.45 2.20
CA ALA A 191 4.43 -14.01 2.15
C ALA A 191 3.17 -13.40 1.50
N PRO A 192 2.60 -12.33 2.10
CA PRO A 192 1.34 -11.80 1.64
C PRO A 192 1.44 -11.33 0.21
N LEU A 193 0.42 -11.63 -0.59
CA LEU A 193 0.45 -11.25 -1.99
C LEU A 193 0.33 -9.75 -2.19
N PHE A 194 -0.35 -9.06 -1.28
CA PHE A 194 -0.40 -7.59 -1.17
C PHE A 194 0.07 -7.18 0.23
N PRO A 195 1.38 -7.02 0.48
CA PRO A 195 1.87 -6.77 1.84
C PRO A 195 1.34 -5.47 2.44
N SER A 196 1.05 -4.47 1.63
CA SER A 196 0.43 -3.24 2.11
C SER A 196 -0.97 -3.46 2.70
N ALA A 197 -1.77 -4.37 2.12
CA ALA A 197 -3.09 -4.73 2.65
C ALA A 197 -2.98 -5.64 3.87
N ALA A 198 -2.04 -6.61 3.83
CA ALA A 198 -1.73 -7.45 4.98
C ALA A 198 -1.30 -6.63 6.19
N PHE A 199 -0.49 -5.60 5.96
CA PHE A 199 0.00 -4.70 7.01
C PHE A 199 -1.12 -3.87 7.65
N VAL A 200 -2.12 -3.42 6.87
CA VAL A 200 -3.32 -2.76 7.42
C VAL A 200 -4.09 -3.73 8.34
N VAL A 201 -4.22 -5.00 7.94
CA VAL A 201 -4.87 -6.02 8.77
C VAL A 201 -4.09 -6.30 10.05
N GLU A 202 -2.77 -6.35 10.00
CA GLU A 202 -1.91 -6.50 11.18
C GLU A 202 -2.08 -5.32 12.15
N ALA A 203 -2.15 -4.10 11.62
CA ALA A 203 -2.45 -2.93 12.43
C ALA A 203 -3.82 -3.07 13.09
N TYR A 204 -4.84 -3.49 12.34
CA TYR A 204 -6.18 -3.67 12.89
C TYR A 204 -6.26 -4.78 13.95
N GLU A 205 -5.50 -5.86 13.80
CA GLU A 205 -5.38 -6.88 14.85
C GLU A 205 -4.75 -6.28 16.11
N ALA A 206 -3.66 -5.52 15.98
CA ALA A 206 -2.99 -4.87 17.10
C ALA A 206 -3.88 -3.83 17.80
N LEU A 207 -4.77 -3.19 17.04
CA LEU A 207 -5.81 -2.27 17.54
C LEU A 207 -7.02 -2.99 18.14
N GLY A 208 -7.05 -4.33 18.15
CA GLY A 208 -8.16 -5.12 18.67
C GLY A 208 -9.41 -5.14 17.80
N LEU A 209 -9.30 -4.73 16.53
CA LEU A 209 -10.44 -4.58 15.62
C LEU A 209 -10.83 -5.88 14.90
N VAL A 210 -9.85 -6.71 14.56
CA VAL A 210 -10.06 -7.93 13.75
C VAL A 210 -9.28 -9.12 14.32
N ASP A 211 -9.50 -10.29 13.73
CA ASP A 211 -8.60 -11.44 13.81
C ASP A 211 -7.94 -11.61 12.43
N LYS A 212 -6.61 -11.48 12.34
CA LYS A 212 -5.90 -11.54 11.05
C LYS A 212 -5.98 -12.92 10.39
N SER A 213 -6.26 -13.96 11.18
CA SER A 213 -6.38 -15.34 10.71
C SER A 213 -7.77 -15.66 10.14
N ALA A 214 -8.77 -14.83 10.44
CA ALA A 214 -10.14 -14.98 9.98
C ALA A 214 -10.81 -13.61 9.77
N LEU A 215 -10.53 -12.98 8.62
CA LEU A 215 -11.13 -11.68 8.28
C LEU A 215 -12.59 -11.80 7.80
N THR A 216 -13.03 -13.00 7.42
CA THR A 216 -14.40 -13.28 6.99
C THR A 216 -15.10 -14.18 7.99
N ALA A 217 -16.44 -14.08 8.06
CA ALA A 217 -17.25 -15.00 8.86
C ALA A 217 -17.00 -16.46 8.51
N ALA A 218 -17.04 -17.33 9.52
CA ALA A 218 -16.85 -18.78 9.37
C ALA A 218 -17.82 -19.41 8.34
N ASP A 219 -19.00 -18.81 8.17
CA ASP A 219 -20.06 -19.30 7.28
C ASP A 219 -20.00 -18.67 5.87
N ALA A 220 -18.96 -17.88 5.56
CA ALA A 220 -18.85 -17.23 4.26
C ALA A 220 -18.56 -18.26 3.15
N PRO A 221 -19.31 -18.25 2.03
CA PRO A 221 -19.03 -19.14 0.90
C PRO A 221 -17.71 -18.72 0.24
N ALA A 222 -16.64 -19.48 0.54
CA ALA A 222 -15.30 -19.57 -0.06
C ALA A 222 -14.57 -18.27 -0.55
N PRO A 223 -13.22 -18.25 -0.48
CA PRO A 223 -12.34 -18.74 0.58
C PRO A 223 -12.27 -17.74 1.75
N ILE A 224 -11.88 -18.25 2.94
CA ILE A 224 -11.61 -17.41 4.11
C ILE A 224 -10.50 -16.42 3.76
N VAL A 225 -10.74 -15.13 3.99
CA VAL A 225 -9.72 -14.10 3.78
C VAL A 225 -8.85 -14.03 5.03
N THR A 226 -7.55 -14.05 4.85
CA THR A 226 -6.54 -13.90 5.90
C THR A 226 -5.58 -12.76 5.55
N ALA A 227 -4.67 -12.40 6.43
CA ALA A 227 -3.60 -11.46 6.11
C ALA A 227 -2.76 -11.87 4.88
N ALA A 228 -2.65 -13.17 4.55
CA ALA A 228 -1.90 -13.64 3.38
C ALA A 228 -2.65 -13.39 2.05
N THR A 229 -3.98 -13.43 2.07
CA THR A 229 -4.85 -13.36 0.88
C THR A 229 -5.58 -12.02 0.72
N VAL A 230 -5.52 -11.14 1.74
CA VAL A 230 -6.19 -9.84 1.70
C VAL A 230 -5.65 -8.96 0.58
N THR A 231 -6.55 -8.24 -0.07
CA THR A 231 -6.24 -7.27 -1.12
C THR A 231 -6.84 -5.91 -0.76
N PRO A 232 -6.40 -4.80 -1.38
CA PRO A 232 -7.07 -3.51 -1.20
C PRO A 232 -8.56 -3.55 -1.56
N ARG A 233 -8.95 -4.36 -2.56
CA ARG A 233 -10.36 -4.58 -2.92
C ARG A 233 -11.14 -5.23 -1.78
N THR A 234 -10.52 -6.14 -1.03
CA THR A 234 -11.14 -6.82 0.10
C THR A 234 -11.47 -5.85 1.23
N LEU A 235 -10.61 -4.85 1.48
CA LEU A 235 -10.83 -3.82 2.50
C LEU A 235 -12.05 -2.96 2.19
N ILE A 236 -12.29 -2.65 0.90
CA ILE A 236 -13.40 -1.79 0.45
C ILE A 236 -14.70 -2.58 0.31
N ALA A 237 -14.62 -3.88 0.08
CA ALA A 237 -15.79 -4.70 -0.16
C ALA A 237 -16.65 -4.79 1.11
N ARG A 238 -17.91 -4.36 1.00
CA ARG A 238 -18.88 -4.39 2.10
C ARG A 238 -18.95 -5.80 2.68
N ASN A 239 -18.89 -5.88 4.01
CA ASN A 239 -19.01 -7.11 4.80
C ASN A 239 -17.96 -8.20 4.49
N LYS A 240 -16.82 -7.84 3.87
CA LYS A 240 -15.70 -8.78 3.65
C LYS A 240 -14.69 -8.76 4.78
N VAL A 241 -14.46 -7.60 5.41
CA VAL A 241 -13.71 -7.52 6.66
C VAL A 241 -14.72 -7.55 7.80
N GLN A 242 -14.63 -8.57 8.64
CA GLN A 242 -15.43 -8.72 9.84
C GLN A 242 -14.68 -8.12 11.02
N PHE A 243 -15.19 -6.99 11.50
CA PHE A 243 -14.75 -6.42 12.76
C PHE A 243 -15.32 -7.22 13.94
N ARG A 244 -14.60 -7.20 15.05
CA ARG A 244 -15.07 -7.75 16.31
C ARG A 244 -16.30 -7.00 16.79
N ARG A 245 -17.34 -7.72 17.22
CA ARG A 245 -18.67 -7.15 17.50
C ARG A 245 -18.63 -6.08 18.58
N GLU A 246 -17.78 -6.27 19.58
CA GLU A 246 -17.58 -5.37 20.72
C GLU A 246 -17.00 -4.01 20.34
N THR A 247 -16.35 -3.89 19.17
CA THR A 247 -15.74 -2.62 18.74
C THR A 247 -16.73 -1.69 18.06
N HIS A 248 -17.90 -2.21 17.66
CA HIS A 248 -18.87 -1.49 16.81
C HIS A 248 -18.25 -0.87 15.54
N ALA A 249 -17.09 -1.37 15.10
CA ALA A 249 -16.33 -0.79 14.03
C ALA A 249 -16.97 -1.07 12.66
N THR A 250 -17.04 -0.05 11.82
CA THR A 250 -17.55 -0.17 10.45
C THR A 250 -16.81 0.76 9.49
N PHE A 251 -16.74 0.38 8.22
CA PHE A 251 -16.22 1.27 7.18
C PHE A 251 -17.33 2.15 6.61
N ASP A 252 -17.02 3.43 6.46
CA ASP A 252 -17.87 4.38 5.76
C ASP A 252 -17.69 4.32 4.24
N PRO A 253 -18.56 5.01 3.47
CA PRO A 253 -18.37 5.13 2.03
C PRO A 253 -17.00 5.71 1.67
N LEU A 254 -16.42 5.17 0.60
CA LEU A 254 -15.14 5.61 0.06
C LEU A 254 -15.21 7.08 -0.40
N ILE A 255 -14.27 7.91 0.05
CA ILE A 255 -14.14 9.33 -0.27
C ILE A 255 -12.96 9.55 -1.23
N PRO A 256 -13.18 10.00 -2.47
CA PRO A 256 -12.09 10.30 -3.40
C PRO A 256 -11.37 11.60 -3.00
N ILE A 257 -10.04 11.62 -3.11
CA ILE A 257 -9.21 12.82 -2.97
C ILE A 257 -8.92 13.37 -4.37
N ARG A 258 -9.10 14.68 -4.57
CA ARG A 258 -8.94 15.33 -5.89
C ARG A 258 -7.79 16.32 -5.88
N LEU A 259 -6.63 15.87 -6.33
CA LEU A 259 -5.48 16.75 -6.54
C LEU A 259 -5.71 17.62 -7.77
N TYR A 260 -5.85 18.93 -7.54
CA TYR A 260 -5.93 19.97 -8.58
C TYR A 260 -4.56 20.57 -8.88
#